data_AF-A0A4Y8AII4-F1
#
_entry.id   AF-A0A4Y8AII4-F1
#
_cell.length_a   1.000
_cell.length_b   1.000
_cell.length_c   1.000
_cell.angle_alpha   90.00
_cell.angle_beta   90.00
_cell.angle_gamma   90.00
#
_symmetry.space_group_name_H-M   'P 1'
#
loop_
_entity.id
_entity.type
_entity.pdbx_description
1 polymer ?
#
loop_
_entity_poly.entity_id
_entity_poly.type
_entity_poly.pdbx_seq_one_letter_code
_entity_poly.pdbx_strand_id
1 'polypeptide(L)'
;MKKKKRIVKHGSPTIRKKVKSVAPTAMEYILLFNTCEIKKEKLAEIDKVIDEKIVVNRSRYEGVSNLVKGGGISPLLLNNQPLFQSSYTPFYNRFPALADTVRTAADTTSAGSGAPEITDFRSLNAPLTPFSLPKPSLGINGIQKYDLLTGKYIANNDPFGLNRDIFAGTNFFGGSAIPWYFIACVHYMECSFSFKRHLHNGDPLTGYTVHVPANRPKVGHAPPFTFEESAVDALKLMKYDQVTNWSLSYILLKLEGYNGFGYNRKGIHTPYLWSYSNHYTKGKYVKDGVYDANAVSTQLGAAVILKRMEQRALISIPRN
;
A
#
# COMPACT_ATOMS: atom_id res chain seq x y z
N MET A 1 -48.43 76.11 2.00
CA MET A 1 -47.29 75.22 1.66
C MET A 1 -47.37 73.94 2.49
N LYS A 2 -47.74 72.80 1.88
CA LYS A 2 -47.84 71.48 2.57
C LYS A 2 -46.52 70.70 2.38
N LYS A 3 -45.76 70.46 3.45
CA LYS A 3 -44.52 69.66 3.41
C LYS A 3 -44.85 68.16 3.28
N LYS A 4 -44.41 67.53 2.19
CA LYS A 4 -44.54 66.08 1.92
C LYS A 4 -43.68 65.27 2.91
N LYS A 5 -44.29 64.28 3.59
CA LYS A 5 -43.56 63.25 4.37
C LYS A 5 -42.85 62.30 3.39
N ARG A 6 -41.52 62.15 3.55
CA ARG A 6 -40.68 61.22 2.79
C ARG A 6 -40.75 59.84 3.46
N ILE A 7 -41.34 58.86 2.79
CA ILE A 7 -41.40 57.47 3.24
C ILE A 7 -40.02 56.84 2.97
N VAL A 8 -39.32 56.42 4.02
CA VAL A 8 -38.07 55.67 3.92
C VAL A 8 -38.43 54.20 3.68
N LYS A 9 -38.09 53.66 2.51
CA LYS A 9 -38.19 52.22 2.22
C LYS A 9 -37.14 51.49 3.07
N HIS A 10 -37.59 50.62 3.98
CA HIS A 10 -36.71 49.66 4.63
C HIS A 10 -36.16 48.70 3.57
N GLY A 11 -34.83 48.65 3.45
CA GLY A 11 -34.14 47.73 2.55
C GLY A 11 -34.46 46.28 2.91
N SER A 12 -34.82 45.49 1.89
CA SER A 12 -35.09 44.07 2.03
C SER A 12 -33.90 43.35 2.69
N PRO A 13 -34.14 42.45 3.65
CA PRO A 13 -33.06 41.69 4.27
C PRO A 13 -32.35 40.85 3.20
N THR A 14 -31.08 41.13 2.97
CA THR A 14 -30.21 40.28 2.15
C THR A 14 -30.18 38.89 2.75
N ILE A 15 -30.81 37.94 2.06
CA ILE A 15 -30.72 36.51 2.37
C ILE A 15 -29.25 36.13 2.21
N ARG A 16 -28.51 36.06 3.31
CA ARG A 16 -27.20 35.39 3.33
C ARG A 16 -27.48 33.95 2.94
N LYS A 17 -27.13 33.55 1.72
CA LYS A 17 -27.14 32.14 1.31
C LYS A 17 -26.33 31.39 2.36
N LYS A 18 -27.00 30.59 3.20
CA LYS A 18 -26.33 29.59 4.04
C LYS A 18 -25.61 28.67 3.06
N VAL A 19 -24.29 28.83 2.95
CA VAL A 19 -23.45 27.87 2.23
C VAL A 19 -23.65 26.56 2.97
N LYS A 20 -24.45 25.64 2.41
CA LYS A 20 -24.57 24.29 2.94
C LYS A 20 -23.17 23.71 2.86
N SER A 21 -22.56 23.46 4.02
CA SER A 21 -21.34 22.68 4.12
C SER A 21 -21.67 21.25 3.75
N VAL A 22 -21.52 20.90 2.48
CA VAL A 22 -21.73 19.55 1.99
C VAL A 22 -20.34 18.91 1.95
N ALA A 23 -20.16 17.83 2.69
CA ALA A 23 -18.96 17.01 2.53
C ALA A 23 -18.92 16.46 1.10
N PRO A 24 -17.74 16.29 0.47
CA PRO A 24 -17.68 15.81 -0.90
C PRO A 24 -18.43 14.49 -1.05
N THR A 25 -19.26 14.41 -2.08
CA THR A 25 -19.93 13.18 -2.50
C THR A 25 -18.90 12.16 -3.00
N ALA A 26 -19.29 10.89 -3.07
CA ALA A 26 -18.40 9.84 -3.59
C ALA A 26 -17.88 10.15 -5.01
N MET A 27 -18.73 10.72 -5.86
CA MET A 27 -18.34 11.12 -7.22
C MET A 27 -17.38 12.31 -7.21
N GLU A 28 -17.59 13.29 -6.33
CA GLU A 28 -16.67 14.43 -6.19
C GLU A 28 -15.28 13.97 -5.75
N TYR A 29 -15.17 13.03 -4.81
CA TYR A 29 -13.86 12.46 -4.44
C TYR A 29 -13.15 11.78 -5.62
N ILE A 30 -13.89 11.02 -6.43
CA ILE A 30 -13.33 10.36 -7.62
C ILE A 30 -12.86 11.39 -8.64
N LEU A 31 -13.66 12.43 -8.89
CA LEU A 31 -13.30 13.51 -9.82
C LEU A 31 -12.06 14.27 -9.33
N LEU A 32 -12.00 14.64 -8.06
CA LEU A 32 -10.85 15.31 -7.46
C LEU A 32 -9.59 14.43 -7.57
N PHE A 33 -9.71 13.13 -7.35
CA PHE A 33 -8.56 12.24 -7.45
C PHE A 33 -8.08 12.05 -8.90
N ASN A 34 -9.01 11.94 -9.84
CA ASN A 34 -8.68 11.77 -11.25
C ASN A 34 -8.04 13.04 -11.83
N THR A 35 -8.56 14.22 -11.46
CA THR A 35 -8.05 15.54 -11.87
C THR A 35 -6.90 16.08 -11.01
N CYS A 36 -6.46 15.30 -10.03
CA CYS A 36 -5.33 15.64 -9.16
C CYS A 36 -4.02 15.66 -9.96
N GLU A 37 -3.43 16.85 -10.05
CA GLU A 37 -2.11 17.10 -10.61
C GLU A 37 -1.14 17.43 -9.49
N ILE A 38 -0.08 16.63 -9.37
CA ILE A 38 0.96 16.81 -8.36
C ILE A 38 1.92 17.91 -8.81
N LYS A 39 2.21 18.86 -7.92
CA LYS A 39 3.16 19.95 -8.17
C LYS A 39 4.55 19.38 -8.48
N LYS A 40 5.15 19.80 -9.60
CA LYS A 40 6.42 19.23 -10.10
C LYS A 40 7.56 19.40 -9.10
N GLU A 41 7.60 20.54 -8.43
CA GLU A 41 8.57 20.89 -7.40
C GLU A 41 8.48 19.99 -6.15
N LYS A 42 7.37 19.28 -5.96
CA LYS A 42 7.15 18.38 -4.81
C LYS A 42 7.35 16.90 -5.15
N LEU A 43 7.51 16.54 -6.43
CA LEU A 43 7.61 15.13 -6.85
C LEU A 43 8.75 14.38 -6.16
N ALA A 44 9.94 14.96 -6.12
CA ALA A 44 11.11 14.33 -5.50
C ALA A 44 10.91 14.08 -3.99
N GLU A 45 10.28 15.03 -3.29
CA GLU A 45 9.94 14.90 -1.87
C GLU A 45 8.95 13.74 -1.65
N ILE A 46 7.94 13.64 -2.53
CA ILE A 46 6.92 12.58 -2.45
C ILE A 46 7.51 11.21 -2.75
N ASP A 47 8.32 11.10 -3.80
CA ASP A 47 8.94 9.83 -4.18
C ASP A 47 9.88 9.33 -3.08
N LYS A 48 10.66 10.23 -2.47
CA LYS A 48 11.49 9.90 -1.32
C LYS A 48 10.68 9.31 -0.17
N VAL A 49 9.55 9.93 0.18
CA VAL A 49 8.67 9.41 1.24
C VAL A 49 8.10 8.04 0.88
N ILE A 50 7.64 7.85 -0.36
CA ILE A 50 7.11 6.57 -0.82
C ILE A 50 8.18 5.49 -0.73
N ASP A 51 9.38 5.75 -1.22
CA ASP A 51 10.43 4.74 -1.31
C ASP A 51 11.00 4.40 0.06
N GLU A 52 11.35 5.41 0.86
CA GLU A 52 12.03 5.20 2.14
C GLU A 52 11.09 4.79 3.28
N LYS A 53 9.81 5.18 3.23
CA LYS A 53 8.88 4.99 4.36
C LYS A 53 7.74 4.04 4.04
N ILE A 54 7.20 4.06 2.82
CA ILE A 54 6.01 3.27 2.48
C ILE A 54 6.40 1.92 1.89
N VAL A 55 7.15 1.90 0.79
CA VAL A 55 7.50 0.70 0.03
C VAL A 55 8.37 -0.24 0.87
N VAL A 56 9.39 0.28 1.55
CA VAL A 56 10.25 -0.51 2.46
C VAL A 56 9.45 -1.24 3.54
N ASN A 57 8.34 -0.65 4.01
CA ASN A 57 7.50 -1.21 5.07
C ASN A 57 6.22 -1.89 4.56
N ARG A 58 6.10 -2.11 3.25
CA ARG A 58 4.91 -2.70 2.62
C ARG A 58 4.50 -4.02 3.25
N SER A 59 5.47 -4.93 3.46
CA SER A 59 5.22 -6.25 4.05
C SER A 59 4.62 -6.17 5.45
N ARG A 60 5.01 -5.16 6.26
CA ARG A 60 4.45 -4.92 7.59
C ARG A 60 2.98 -4.51 7.50
N TYR A 61 2.64 -3.59 6.58
CA TYR A 61 1.25 -3.17 6.39
C TYR A 61 0.37 -4.30 5.84
N GLU A 62 0.89 -5.12 4.93
CA GLU A 62 0.21 -6.32 4.45
C GLU A 62 -0.01 -7.33 5.60
N GLY A 63 1.00 -7.52 6.46
CA GLY A 63 0.88 -8.32 7.68
C GLY A 63 -0.25 -7.85 8.60
N VAL A 64 -0.34 -6.54 8.87
CA VAL A 64 -1.44 -5.97 9.66
C VAL A 64 -2.79 -6.22 8.99
N SER A 65 -2.90 -5.98 7.68
CA SER A 65 -4.14 -6.24 6.94
C SER A 65 -4.62 -7.70 7.08
N ASN A 66 -3.68 -8.64 6.96
CA ASN A 66 -3.96 -10.07 7.11
C ASN A 66 -4.38 -10.41 8.55
N LEU A 67 -3.72 -9.84 9.57
CA LEU A 67 -4.06 -10.06 10.99
C LEU A 67 -5.45 -9.52 11.36
N VAL A 68 -5.87 -8.40 10.74
CA VAL A 68 -7.21 -7.86 10.94
C VAL A 68 -8.28 -8.81 10.39
N LYS A 69 -8.07 -9.36 9.19
CA LYS A 69 -9.00 -10.31 8.55
C LYS A 69 -9.02 -11.68 9.25
N GLY A 70 -7.85 -12.18 9.66
CA GLY A 70 -7.63 -13.54 10.12
C GLY A 70 -8.11 -13.87 11.54
N GLY A 71 -8.90 -13.01 12.19
CA GLY A 71 -9.56 -13.39 13.46
C GLY A 71 -8.61 -13.78 14.60
N GLY A 72 -7.46 -13.11 14.75
CA GLY A 72 -6.61 -13.24 15.94
C GLY A 72 -5.58 -14.38 15.89
N ILE A 73 -4.33 -14.02 16.20
CA ILE A 73 -3.15 -14.87 16.43
C ILE A 73 -2.81 -15.82 15.26
N SER A 74 -2.04 -15.30 14.29
CA SER A 74 -1.22 -16.20 13.47
C SER A 74 -0.18 -16.90 14.35
N PRO A 75 0.13 -18.20 14.14
CA PRO A 75 1.13 -18.95 14.93
C PRO A 75 2.56 -18.42 14.75
N LEU A 76 2.77 -17.40 13.91
CA LEU A 76 4.02 -16.66 13.77
C LEU A 76 4.38 -15.80 15.00
N LEU A 77 3.46 -15.63 15.96
CA LEU A 77 3.72 -14.92 17.22
C LEU A 77 4.24 -15.81 18.36
N LEU A 78 4.37 -17.13 18.15
CA LEU A 78 4.85 -18.05 19.21
C LEU A 78 6.35 -18.32 19.20
N ASN A 79 7.07 -17.88 18.18
CA ASN A 79 8.53 -18.04 18.13
C ASN A 79 9.22 -16.68 18.21
N ASN A 80 9.82 -16.44 19.37
CA ASN A 80 10.71 -15.32 19.68
C ASN A 80 12.01 -15.35 18.86
N GLN A 81 11.89 -15.31 17.53
CA GLN A 81 13.00 -15.15 16.58
C GLN A 81 12.92 -13.75 15.95
N PRO A 82 14.05 -13.04 15.78
CA PRO A 82 14.05 -11.72 15.15
C PRO A 82 13.74 -11.87 13.65
N LEU A 83 12.45 -11.87 13.32
CA LEU A 83 11.87 -12.06 11.99
C LEU A 83 12.03 -10.85 11.04
N PHE A 84 12.91 -9.91 11.38
CA PHE A 84 13.15 -8.68 10.60
C PHE A 84 14.64 -8.45 10.39
N GLN A 85 15.34 -9.42 9.81
CA GLN A 85 16.49 -9.09 8.97
C GLN A 85 15.99 -8.80 7.57
N SER A 86 16.19 -7.56 7.12
CA SER A 86 16.07 -7.18 5.72
C SER A 86 17.00 -8.06 4.89
N SER A 87 16.45 -9.02 4.15
CA SER A 87 17.15 -9.67 3.05
C SER A 87 16.51 -9.21 1.74
N TYR A 88 16.88 -8.01 1.31
CA TYR A 88 16.87 -7.72 -0.11
C TYR A 88 17.87 -8.67 -0.78
N THR A 89 17.37 -9.77 -1.35
CA THR A 89 18.14 -10.60 -2.26
C THR A 89 17.87 -10.12 -3.68
N PRO A 90 18.86 -9.54 -4.39
CA PRO A 90 18.73 -9.24 -5.81
C PRO A 90 18.34 -10.51 -6.57
N PHE A 91 17.55 -10.37 -7.64
CA PHE A 91 17.01 -11.49 -8.43
C PHE A 91 18.08 -12.53 -8.87
N TYR A 92 19.33 -12.09 -9.07
CA TYR A 92 20.46 -12.95 -9.45
C TYR A 92 20.99 -13.86 -8.33
N ASN A 93 20.70 -13.57 -7.05
CA ASN A 93 21.13 -14.38 -5.91
C ASN A 93 20.08 -15.42 -5.49
N ARG A 94 18.98 -15.56 -6.24
CA ARG A 94 17.88 -16.48 -5.94
C ARG A 94 18.12 -17.91 -6.49
N PHE A 95 19.09 -18.08 -7.38
CA PHE A 95 19.44 -19.37 -7.97
C PHE A 95 20.94 -19.61 -7.81
N PRO A 96 21.40 -20.39 -6.82
CA PRO A 96 22.75 -20.91 -6.85
C PRO A 96 22.80 -21.96 -7.96
N ALA A 97 23.33 -21.57 -9.12
CA ALA A 97 23.72 -22.54 -10.13
C ALA A 97 24.80 -23.44 -9.53
N LEU A 98 24.50 -24.74 -9.41
CA LEU A 98 25.40 -25.89 -9.25
C LEU A 98 26.90 -25.56 -9.27
N ALA A 99 27.41 -25.09 -8.14
CA ALA A 99 28.83 -24.94 -7.88
C ALA A 99 29.21 -25.84 -6.70
N ASP A 100 28.95 -27.14 -6.86
CA ASP A 100 29.47 -28.19 -5.97
C ASP A 100 29.76 -29.45 -6.79
N THR A 101 30.62 -29.32 -7.78
CA THR A 101 31.43 -30.45 -8.29
C THR A 101 32.52 -29.91 -9.21
N VAL A 102 33.70 -29.54 -8.67
CA VAL A 102 35.03 -29.80 -9.25
C VAL A 102 36.12 -29.52 -8.19
N ARG A 103 36.65 -30.61 -7.65
CA ARG A 103 38.05 -30.89 -7.25
C ARG A 103 38.74 -30.01 -6.20
N THR A 104 38.97 -30.64 -5.04
CA THR A 104 40.33 -30.98 -4.58
C THR A 104 40.31 -32.38 -3.97
N ALA A 105 40.70 -33.38 -4.76
CA ALA A 105 41.17 -34.66 -4.27
C ALA A 105 42.37 -35.03 -5.14
N ALA A 106 43.55 -34.70 -4.64
CA ALA A 106 44.77 -35.41 -5.00
C ALA A 106 44.87 -36.65 -4.09
N ASP A 107 45.47 -37.71 -4.64
CA ASP A 107 45.92 -38.96 -4.00
C ASP A 107 44.82 -39.99 -3.63
N THR A 108 44.88 -41.29 -3.96
CA THR A 108 45.79 -42.18 -4.71
C THR A 108 45.05 -43.54 -4.94
N THR A 109 45.33 -44.20 -6.08
CA THR A 109 45.23 -45.66 -6.40
C THR A 109 43.89 -46.45 -6.37
N SER A 110 43.52 -47.02 -7.54
CA SER A 110 43.52 -48.47 -7.91
C SER A 110 42.47 -48.74 -9.01
N ALA A 111 42.85 -49.03 -10.27
CA ALA A 111 43.12 -50.35 -10.86
C ALA A 111 41.94 -50.92 -11.70
N GLY A 112 42.23 -51.37 -12.93
CA GLY A 112 41.38 -52.24 -13.79
C GLY A 112 40.67 -51.53 -14.95
N SER A 113 41.21 -51.47 -16.17
CA SER A 113 41.35 -52.51 -17.23
C SER A 113 40.16 -52.57 -18.21
N GLY A 114 40.40 -52.19 -19.47
CA GLY A 114 39.56 -52.55 -20.62
C GLY A 114 39.33 -51.44 -21.67
N ALA A 115 40.07 -51.50 -22.77
CA ALA A 115 39.87 -50.76 -24.03
C ALA A 115 40.16 -51.74 -25.19
N PRO A 116 39.94 -51.42 -26.49
CA PRO A 116 39.04 -50.44 -27.13
C PRO A 116 38.24 -51.06 -28.31
N GLU A 117 37.25 -50.36 -28.90
CA GLU A 117 37.02 -50.45 -30.36
C GLU A 117 36.32 -49.21 -30.91
N ILE A 118 36.71 -48.83 -32.13
CA ILE A 118 36.58 -47.52 -32.78
C ILE A 118 35.72 -47.67 -34.04
N THR A 119 34.77 -46.76 -34.26
CA THR A 119 34.33 -46.13 -35.55
C THR A 119 33.11 -45.25 -35.18
N ASP A 120 32.86 -44.04 -35.67
CA ASP A 120 33.28 -43.35 -36.87
C ASP A 120 33.05 -41.82 -36.77
N PHE A 121 33.70 -41.08 -37.64
CA PHE A 121 33.80 -39.61 -37.72
C PHE A 121 32.49 -38.87 -38.03
N ARG A 122 32.26 -37.69 -37.39
CA ARG A 122 32.00 -36.38 -38.05
C ARG A 122 31.68 -35.23 -37.05
N SER A 123 32.29 -34.08 -37.34
CA SER A 123 31.91 -32.70 -36.98
C SER A 123 32.30 -32.15 -35.59
N LEU A 124 33.39 -31.37 -35.58
CA LEU A 124 33.73 -30.40 -34.54
C LEU A 124 32.87 -29.13 -34.71
N ASN A 125 32.12 -28.72 -33.68
CA ASN A 125 32.25 -27.40 -33.03
C ASN A 125 31.11 -27.06 -32.04
N ALA A 126 31.56 -26.50 -30.90
CA ALA A 126 30.88 -25.66 -29.90
C ALA A 126 30.07 -26.31 -28.74
N PRO A 127 30.32 -25.89 -27.48
CA PRO A 127 29.71 -26.46 -26.27
C PRO A 127 28.26 -26.03 -26.08
N LEU A 128 27.45 -26.96 -25.59
CA LEU A 128 26.05 -26.77 -25.20
C LEU A 128 25.95 -25.67 -24.13
N THR A 129 25.21 -24.61 -24.44
CA THR A 129 24.75 -23.63 -23.45
C THR A 129 23.64 -24.28 -22.60
N PRO A 130 23.63 -24.12 -21.26
CA PRO A 130 22.67 -24.81 -20.38
C PRO A 130 21.26 -24.20 -20.37
N PHE A 131 20.86 -23.49 -21.44
CA PHE A 131 19.56 -22.81 -21.56
C PHE A 131 18.80 -23.21 -22.84
N SER A 132 18.60 -24.50 -23.06
CA SER A 132 17.57 -24.97 -24.00
C SER A 132 16.37 -25.50 -23.25
N LEU A 133 15.31 -24.69 -23.17
CA LEU A 133 13.96 -25.18 -22.86
C LEU A 133 13.53 -26.16 -23.97
N PRO A 134 12.87 -27.28 -23.65
CA PRO A 134 12.29 -28.13 -24.68
C PRO A 134 11.28 -27.33 -25.51
N LYS A 135 11.37 -27.45 -26.84
CA LYS A 135 10.44 -26.77 -27.76
C LYS A 135 9.00 -27.22 -27.46
N PRO A 136 8.03 -26.29 -27.38
CA PRO A 136 6.63 -26.66 -27.24
C PRO A 136 6.18 -27.44 -28.48
N SER A 137 5.60 -28.63 -28.28
CA SER A 137 4.86 -29.31 -29.34
C SER A 137 3.59 -28.52 -29.62
N LEU A 138 3.46 -27.93 -30.80
CA LEU A 138 2.18 -27.39 -31.29
C LEU A 138 1.21 -28.56 -31.52
N GLY A 139 0.45 -28.91 -30.49
CA GLY A 139 -0.78 -29.67 -30.61
C GLY A 139 -1.96 -28.73 -30.79
N ILE A 140 -2.96 -29.12 -31.57
CA ILE A 140 -4.12 -28.30 -31.99
C ILE A 140 -5.09 -27.96 -30.83
N ASN A 141 -4.72 -28.19 -29.56
CA ASN A 141 -5.56 -27.89 -28.39
C ASN A 141 -4.74 -27.24 -27.25
N GLY A 142 -4.78 -25.90 -27.18
CA GLY A 142 -4.45 -25.10 -25.99
C GLY A 142 -2.97 -25.00 -25.61
N ILE A 143 -2.52 -23.80 -25.22
CA ILE A 143 -1.19 -23.57 -24.63
C ILE A 143 -1.11 -24.38 -23.32
N GLN A 144 -0.09 -25.22 -23.13
CA GLN A 144 0.13 -25.98 -21.89
C GLN A 144 1.08 -25.19 -20.95
N LYS A 145 0.83 -25.18 -19.64
CA LYS A 145 1.70 -24.52 -18.64
C LYS A 145 2.66 -25.53 -18.02
N TYR A 146 3.94 -25.16 -17.89
CA TYR A 146 4.94 -25.99 -17.21
C TYR A 146 4.99 -25.65 -15.73
N ASP A 147 4.74 -26.62 -14.86
CA ASP A 147 4.84 -26.49 -13.41
C ASP A 147 6.24 -26.88 -12.93
N LEU A 148 6.96 -25.92 -12.34
CA LEU A 148 8.34 -26.05 -11.88
C LEU A 148 8.48 -26.82 -10.56
N LEU A 149 7.40 -26.99 -9.79
CA LEU A 149 7.44 -27.79 -8.56
C LEU A 149 7.21 -29.28 -8.84
N THR A 150 6.42 -29.60 -9.86
CA THR A 150 6.08 -30.99 -10.22
C THR A 150 6.80 -31.51 -11.46
N GLY A 151 7.45 -30.63 -12.23
CA GLY A 151 8.19 -30.96 -13.44
C GLY A 151 7.31 -31.39 -14.62
N LYS A 152 6.00 -31.09 -14.59
CA LYS A 152 5.01 -31.58 -15.56
C LYS A 152 4.26 -30.44 -16.25
N TYR A 153 3.76 -30.72 -17.45
CA TYR A 153 2.84 -29.84 -18.16
C TYR A 153 1.41 -30.06 -17.66
N ILE A 154 0.68 -28.97 -17.43
CA ILE A 154 -0.71 -28.96 -16.95
C ILE A 154 -1.56 -28.14 -17.93
N ALA A 155 -2.80 -28.60 -18.15
CA ALA A 155 -3.77 -27.94 -19.02
C ALA A 155 -4.10 -26.52 -18.55
N ASN A 156 -3.95 -25.53 -19.44
CA ASN A 156 -4.43 -24.16 -19.19
C ASN A 156 -5.93 -24.08 -19.47
N ASN A 157 -6.73 -24.10 -18.42
CA ASN A 157 -8.18 -23.86 -18.50
C ASN A 157 -8.56 -22.37 -18.35
N ASP A 158 -7.60 -21.45 -18.52
CA ASP A 158 -7.83 -20.01 -18.43
C ASP A 158 -8.04 -19.41 -19.86
N PRO A 159 -9.24 -18.89 -20.21
CA PRO A 159 -9.58 -18.47 -21.58
C PRO A 159 -8.82 -17.23 -22.10
N PHE A 160 -8.00 -16.59 -21.26
CA PHE A 160 -7.40 -15.28 -21.56
C PHE A 160 -5.88 -15.20 -21.46
N GLY A 161 -5.16 -16.32 -21.22
CA GLY A 161 -3.70 -16.37 -21.36
C GLY A 161 -2.90 -15.35 -20.53
N LEU A 162 -3.50 -14.75 -19.49
CA LEU A 162 -2.82 -13.84 -18.58
C LEU A 162 -2.11 -14.68 -17.51
N ASN A 163 -0.78 -14.62 -17.46
CA ASN A 163 0.05 -15.28 -16.45
C ASN A 163 -0.34 -14.83 -15.03
N ARG A 164 -1.26 -15.57 -14.41
CA ARG A 164 -1.77 -15.34 -13.06
C ARG A 164 -0.68 -15.49 -11.99
N ASP A 165 0.44 -16.16 -12.31
CA ASP A 165 1.49 -16.49 -11.35
C ASP A 165 2.47 -15.35 -11.04
N ILE A 166 2.65 -14.37 -11.94
CA ILE A 166 3.48 -13.18 -11.65
C ILE A 166 2.76 -12.25 -10.64
N PHE A 167 1.43 -12.37 -10.54
CA PHE A 167 0.57 -11.62 -9.61
C PHE A 167 -0.03 -12.49 -8.50
N ALA A 168 0.42 -13.74 -8.35
CA ALA A 168 -0.12 -14.69 -7.37
C ALA A 168 0.19 -14.32 -5.90
N GLY A 169 1.03 -13.31 -5.65
CA GLY A 169 1.20 -12.70 -4.32
C GLY A 169 0.17 -11.62 -3.98
N THR A 170 -0.74 -11.29 -4.91
CA THR A 170 -1.76 -10.25 -4.72
C THR A 170 -3.15 -10.83 -4.97
N ASN A 171 -3.89 -11.04 -3.87
CA ASN A 171 -5.31 -11.40 -3.89
C ASN A 171 -6.13 -10.34 -4.66
N PHE A 172 -6.37 -10.54 -5.96
CA PHE A 172 -7.08 -9.56 -6.79
C PHE A 172 -8.58 -9.82 -6.97
N PHE A 173 -9.13 -10.97 -6.54
CA PHE A 173 -10.58 -11.21 -6.55
C PHE A 173 -11.01 -12.06 -5.35
N GLY A 174 -11.18 -11.39 -4.21
CA GLY A 174 -11.77 -11.95 -3.00
C GLY A 174 -11.94 -10.83 -1.98
N GLY A 175 -13.18 -10.42 -1.71
CA GLY A 175 -13.47 -9.30 -0.83
C GLY A 175 -12.80 -9.37 0.55
N SER A 176 -12.80 -8.20 1.20
CA SER A 176 -12.68 -8.04 2.66
C SER A 176 -11.27 -8.14 3.25
N ALA A 177 -10.30 -7.40 2.73
CA ALA A 177 -9.08 -7.06 3.47
C ALA A 177 -8.81 -5.56 3.35
N ILE A 178 -8.32 -4.93 4.41
CA ILE A 178 -7.98 -3.51 4.41
C ILE A 178 -6.79 -3.30 3.46
N PRO A 179 -6.84 -2.42 2.46
CA PRO A 179 -5.70 -2.22 1.58
C PRO A 179 -4.47 -1.75 2.36
N TRP A 180 -3.32 -2.38 2.13
CA TRP A 180 -2.08 -2.06 2.86
C TRP A 180 -1.70 -0.57 2.72
N TYR A 181 -1.98 0.02 1.55
CA TYR A 181 -1.72 1.43 1.29
C TYR A 181 -2.63 2.38 2.09
N PHE A 182 -3.83 1.94 2.47
CA PHE A 182 -4.69 2.71 3.38
C PHE A 182 -4.07 2.75 4.77
N ILE A 183 -3.57 1.62 5.27
CA ILE A 183 -2.88 1.54 6.57
C ILE A 183 -1.62 2.42 6.55
N ALA A 184 -0.87 2.41 5.46
CA ALA A 184 0.30 3.28 5.30
C ALA A 184 -0.05 4.77 5.38
N CYS A 185 -1.15 5.20 4.75
CA CYS A 185 -1.62 6.59 4.83
C CYS A 185 -2.10 6.95 6.24
N VAL A 186 -2.80 6.06 6.95
CA VAL A 186 -3.18 6.29 8.36
C VAL A 186 -1.93 6.39 9.23
N HIS A 187 -0.97 5.48 9.07
CA HIS A 187 0.28 5.50 9.84
C HIS A 187 1.08 6.79 9.63
N TYR A 188 1.05 7.35 8.42
CA TYR A 188 1.60 8.67 8.15
C TYR A 188 0.87 9.78 8.91
N MET A 189 -0.46 9.80 8.86
CA MET A 189 -1.25 10.87 9.47
C MET A 189 -1.19 10.85 11.01
N GLU A 190 -1.24 9.67 11.62
CA GLU A 190 -1.27 9.52 13.07
C GLU A 190 0.12 9.56 13.71
N CYS A 191 1.11 8.96 13.05
CA CYS A 191 2.43 8.71 13.67
C CYS A 191 3.61 9.26 12.87
N SER A 192 3.40 9.92 11.73
CA SER A 192 4.48 10.35 10.82
C SER A 192 5.45 9.19 10.48
N PHE A 193 4.90 7.99 10.26
CA PHE A 193 5.64 6.73 10.02
C PHE A 193 6.47 6.19 11.21
N SER A 194 6.22 6.63 12.44
CA SER A 194 6.90 6.10 13.62
C SER A 194 6.29 4.79 14.11
N PHE A 195 7.01 3.69 13.94
CA PHE A 195 6.68 2.37 14.50
C PHE A 195 6.87 2.25 16.02
N LYS A 196 7.13 3.35 16.71
CA LYS A 196 7.22 3.42 18.18
C LYS A 196 5.96 4.03 18.81
N ARG A 197 4.94 4.32 17.99
CA ARG A 197 3.71 5.00 18.40
C ARG A 197 2.47 4.19 18.04
N HIS A 198 1.44 4.32 18.86
CA HIS A 198 0.12 3.74 18.67
C HIS A 198 -0.56 4.31 17.42
N LEU A 199 -1.09 3.44 16.57
CA LEU A 199 -1.89 3.85 15.40
C LEU A 199 -3.21 4.55 15.79
N HIS A 200 -3.61 4.47 17.07
CA HIS A 200 -4.82 5.10 17.57
C HIS A 200 -4.76 6.63 17.55
N ASN A 201 -3.66 7.19 18.02
CA ASN A 201 -3.55 8.61 18.38
C ASN A 201 -2.10 9.12 18.45
N GLY A 202 -1.11 8.29 18.11
CA GLY A 202 0.31 8.65 18.16
C GLY A 202 1.00 8.55 19.53
N ASP A 203 0.34 8.06 20.59
CA ASP A 203 0.98 7.85 21.90
C ASP A 203 2.11 6.81 21.85
N PRO A 204 3.14 6.85 22.71
CA PRO A 204 4.23 5.86 22.70
C PRO A 204 3.76 4.43 23.02
N LEU A 205 4.29 3.43 22.29
CA LEU A 205 4.00 2.00 22.51
C LEU A 205 4.51 1.43 23.86
N THR A 206 5.23 2.24 24.63
CA THR A 206 5.77 1.87 25.96
C THR A 206 4.71 1.91 27.06
N GLY A 207 3.50 2.37 26.76
CA GLY A 207 2.39 2.46 27.70
C GLY A 207 1.05 2.25 26.99
N TYR A 208 -0.04 2.43 27.72
CA TYR A 208 -1.36 2.53 27.11
C TYR A 208 -1.59 3.94 26.57
N THR A 209 -2.50 4.07 25.61
CA THR A 209 -2.96 5.37 25.14
C THR A 209 -3.56 6.21 26.28
N VAL A 210 -3.09 7.45 26.38
CA VAL A 210 -3.62 8.47 27.29
C VAL A 210 -4.60 9.35 26.55
N HIS A 211 -4.28 9.70 25.30
CA HIS A 211 -5.20 10.44 24.44
C HIS A 211 -6.33 9.54 23.95
N VAL A 212 -7.45 10.14 23.58
CA VAL A 212 -8.63 9.39 23.11
C VAL A 212 -8.30 8.69 21.78
N PRO A 213 -8.61 7.38 21.63
CA PRO A 213 -9.23 6.48 22.61
C PRO A 213 -8.25 6.03 23.70
N ALA A 214 -8.55 6.31 24.97
CA ALA A 214 -7.68 5.98 26.10
C ALA A 214 -7.72 4.48 26.46
N ASN A 215 -6.68 4.02 27.16
CA ASN A 215 -6.52 2.65 27.66
C ASN A 215 -6.52 1.58 26.55
N ARG A 216 -5.82 1.87 25.44
CA ARG A 216 -5.58 0.97 24.31
C ARG A 216 -4.08 0.69 24.15
N PRO A 217 -3.70 -0.43 23.51
CA PRO A 217 -4.52 -1.51 22.97
C PRO A 217 -5.03 -2.47 24.04
N LYS A 218 -6.10 -3.24 23.75
CA LYS A 218 -6.59 -4.31 24.64
C LYS A 218 -6.01 -5.66 24.24
N VAL A 219 -4.70 -5.79 24.42
CA VAL A 219 -3.98 -7.07 24.22
C VAL A 219 -3.74 -7.75 25.55
N GLY A 220 -3.64 -9.08 25.54
CA GLY A 220 -3.59 -9.92 26.76
C GLY A 220 -2.29 -9.86 27.56
N HIS A 221 -1.49 -8.81 27.40
CA HIS A 221 -0.25 -8.58 28.13
C HIS A 221 -0.04 -7.09 28.42
N ALA A 222 0.89 -6.78 29.33
CA ALA A 222 1.29 -5.42 29.67
C ALA A 222 2.28 -4.84 28.62
N PRO A 223 2.48 -3.51 28.54
CA PRO A 223 3.46 -2.88 27.66
C PRO A 223 4.90 -3.40 27.90
N PRO A 224 5.80 -3.27 26.91
CA PRO A 224 5.66 -2.56 25.64
C PRO A 224 4.86 -3.35 24.59
N PHE A 225 4.13 -2.62 23.75
CA PHE A 225 3.35 -3.18 22.64
C PHE A 225 4.11 -3.09 21.32
N THR A 226 3.78 -3.98 20.39
CA THR A 226 4.21 -3.84 18.99
C THR A 226 3.30 -2.89 18.23
N PHE A 227 3.81 -2.34 17.13
CA PHE A 227 2.99 -1.51 16.24
C PHE A 227 1.83 -2.32 15.66
N GLU A 228 2.09 -3.57 15.29
CA GLU A 228 1.12 -4.49 14.70
C GLU A 228 -0.05 -4.76 15.64
N GLU A 229 0.22 -5.04 16.92
CA GLU A 229 -0.81 -5.22 17.96
C GLU A 229 -1.68 -3.98 18.12
N SER A 230 -1.05 -2.81 18.23
CA SER A 230 -1.78 -1.54 18.33
C SER A 230 -2.57 -1.24 17.06
N ALA A 231 -2.03 -1.54 15.89
CA ALA A 231 -2.68 -1.27 14.62
C ALA A 231 -3.92 -2.16 14.43
N VAL A 232 -3.83 -3.45 14.81
CA VAL A 232 -4.96 -4.37 14.77
C VAL A 232 -6.08 -3.94 15.73
N ASP A 233 -5.76 -3.54 16.96
CA ASP A 233 -6.76 -3.01 17.91
C ASP A 233 -7.43 -1.74 17.35
N ALA A 234 -6.64 -0.80 16.80
CA ALA A 234 -7.16 0.44 16.20
C ALA A 234 -8.11 0.18 15.02
N LEU A 235 -7.69 -0.66 14.06
CA LEU A 235 -8.48 -0.93 12.87
C LEU A 235 -9.78 -1.69 13.20
N LYS A 236 -9.75 -2.61 14.17
CA LYS A 236 -10.95 -3.29 14.68
C LYS A 236 -11.87 -2.37 15.48
N LEU A 237 -11.31 -1.45 16.28
CA LEU A 237 -12.10 -0.46 17.00
C LEU A 237 -12.89 0.44 16.04
N MET A 238 -12.29 0.77 14.89
CA MET A 238 -12.93 1.53 13.82
C MET A 238 -13.87 0.70 12.93
N LYS A 239 -14.05 -0.60 13.24
CA LYS A 239 -14.86 -1.57 12.48
C LYS A 239 -14.42 -1.76 11.03
N TYR A 240 -13.14 -1.55 10.73
CA TYR A 240 -12.62 -1.72 9.37
C TYR A 240 -12.42 -3.19 8.98
N ASP A 241 -12.41 -4.09 9.96
CA ASP A 241 -12.53 -5.54 9.78
C ASP A 241 -13.84 -5.95 9.11
N GLN A 242 -14.90 -5.15 9.27
CA GLN A 242 -16.23 -5.42 8.72
C GLN A 242 -16.44 -4.83 7.32
N VAL A 243 -15.46 -4.07 6.80
CA VAL A 243 -15.57 -3.37 5.52
C VAL A 243 -15.19 -4.31 4.37
N THR A 244 -16.13 -4.54 3.48
CA THR A 244 -15.97 -5.45 2.34
C THR A 244 -15.55 -4.75 1.05
N ASN A 245 -15.92 -3.47 0.89
CA ASN A 245 -15.61 -2.66 -0.28
C ASN A 245 -14.69 -1.48 0.06
N TRP A 246 -13.51 -1.47 -0.54
CA TRP A 246 -12.52 -0.41 -0.42
C TRP A 246 -12.37 0.34 -1.75
N SER A 247 -13.43 1.07 -2.12
CA SER A 247 -13.38 1.97 -3.28
C SER A 247 -12.60 3.24 -2.96
N LEU A 248 -12.12 3.91 -4.00
CA LEU A 248 -11.35 5.14 -3.92
C LEU A 248 -12.08 6.22 -3.12
N SER A 249 -13.37 6.40 -3.37
CA SER A 249 -14.20 7.37 -2.65
C SER A 249 -14.31 7.02 -1.17
N TYR A 250 -14.48 5.74 -0.84
CA TYR A 250 -14.51 5.28 0.55
C TYR A 250 -13.17 5.51 1.26
N ILE A 251 -12.05 5.16 0.61
CA ILE A 251 -10.70 5.39 1.12
C ILE A 251 -10.48 6.87 1.44
N LEU A 252 -10.75 7.76 0.47
CA LEU A 252 -10.55 9.21 0.64
C LEU A 252 -11.47 9.78 1.73
N LEU A 253 -12.73 9.36 1.77
CA LEU A 253 -13.66 9.76 2.82
C LEU A 253 -13.16 9.35 4.22
N LYS A 254 -12.64 8.13 4.36
CA LYS A 254 -12.09 7.67 5.64
C LYS A 254 -10.82 8.41 6.02
N LEU A 255 -9.91 8.63 5.08
CA LEU A 255 -8.67 9.39 5.32
C LEU A 255 -8.97 10.85 5.72
N GLU A 256 -9.97 11.50 5.11
CA GLU A 256 -10.42 12.82 5.56
C GLU A 256 -11.03 12.75 6.97
N GLY A 257 -11.83 11.71 7.23
CA GLY A 257 -12.48 11.49 8.53
C GLY A 257 -11.52 11.36 9.71
N TYR A 258 -10.28 10.89 9.51
CA TYR A 258 -9.26 10.81 10.57
C TYR A 258 -8.94 12.19 11.17
N ASN A 259 -8.78 13.21 10.33
CA ASN A 259 -8.53 14.59 10.79
C ASN A 259 -9.81 15.40 10.98
N GLY A 260 -10.91 14.94 10.38
CA GLY A 260 -12.23 15.55 10.46
C GLY A 260 -12.58 16.45 9.27
N PHE A 261 -13.89 16.64 9.10
CA PHE A 261 -14.51 17.34 7.95
C PHE A 261 -14.57 18.88 8.12
N GLY A 262 -13.67 19.45 8.93
CA GLY A 262 -13.72 20.86 9.33
C GLY A 262 -13.56 21.86 8.17
N TYR A 263 -12.92 21.44 7.08
CA TYR A 263 -12.65 22.24 5.89
C TYR A 263 -13.87 22.38 4.96
N ASN A 264 -14.82 21.46 5.02
CA ASN A 264 -16.02 21.48 4.18
C ASN A 264 -16.89 22.72 4.45
N ARG A 265 -16.87 23.23 5.69
CA ARG A 265 -17.51 24.50 6.07
C ARG A 265 -16.80 25.74 5.53
N LYS A 266 -15.54 25.61 5.12
CA LYS A 266 -14.72 26.70 4.60
C LYS A 266 -14.71 26.76 3.07
N GLY A 267 -15.30 25.77 2.40
CA GLY A 267 -15.30 25.67 0.94
C GLY A 267 -13.90 25.45 0.36
N ILE A 268 -13.00 24.86 1.14
CA ILE A 268 -11.67 24.47 0.68
C ILE A 268 -11.50 22.97 0.83
N HIS A 269 -10.77 22.35 -0.11
CA HIS A 269 -10.41 20.95 0.02
C HIS A 269 -9.38 20.78 1.14
N THR A 270 -9.50 19.70 1.91
CA THR A 270 -8.64 19.47 3.07
C THR A 270 -7.16 19.36 2.68
N PRO A 271 -6.24 20.10 3.32
CA PRO A 271 -4.81 19.94 3.09
C PRO A 271 -4.32 18.53 3.45
N TYR A 272 -5.00 17.82 4.35
CA TYR A 272 -4.63 16.47 4.74
C TYR A 272 -4.73 15.45 3.59
N LEU A 273 -5.57 15.72 2.60
CA LEU A 273 -5.65 14.91 1.38
C LEU A 273 -4.88 15.55 0.22
N TRP A 274 -5.06 16.84 0.01
CA TRP A 274 -4.74 17.49 -1.27
C TRP A 274 -3.54 18.43 -1.23
N SER A 275 -2.88 18.58 -0.09
CA SER A 275 -1.63 19.36 -0.03
C SER A 275 -0.60 18.79 -1.01
N TYR A 276 0.07 19.69 -1.73
CA TYR A 276 0.99 19.43 -2.86
C TYR A 276 0.33 19.09 -4.21
N SER A 277 -0.99 19.28 -4.35
CA SER A 277 -1.66 19.23 -5.66
C SER A 277 -2.25 20.57 -6.11
N ASN A 278 -2.77 20.62 -7.34
CA ASN A 278 -3.59 21.70 -7.89
C ASN A 278 -4.87 21.99 -7.07
N HIS A 279 -5.37 21.02 -6.30
CA HIS A 279 -6.60 21.18 -5.51
C HIS A 279 -6.42 21.91 -4.17
N TYR A 280 -5.18 22.22 -3.78
CA TYR A 280 -4.88 22.97 -2.55
C TYR A 280 -3.83 24.05 -2.76
N THR A 281 -4.15 25.27 -2.30
CA THR A 281 -3.23 26.41 -2.35
C THR A 281 -2.86 26.89 -0.95
N LYS A 282 -3.85 27.27 -0.13
CA LYS A 282 -3.69 27.81 1.21
C LYS A 282 -4.95 27.64 2.03
N GLY A 283 -4.84 27.85 3.35
CA GLY A 283 -5.91 27.65 4.32
C GLY A 283 -5.66 26.39 5.14
N LYS A 284 -5.44 26.53 6.44
CA LYS A 284 -5.15 25.40 7.34
C LYS A 284 -5.64 25.69 8.76
N TYR A 285 -6.08 24.66 9.48
CA TYR A 285 -6.18 24.73 10.94
C TYR A 285 -4.77 24.65 11.55
N VAL A 286 -4.28 25.76 12.10
CA VAL A 286 -2.93 25.87 12.70
C VAL A 286 -2.92 25.30 14.11
N LYS A 287 -4.07 25.38 14.81
CA LYS A 287 -4.34 24.77 16.10
C LYS A 287 -5.76 24.24 16.11
N ASP A 288 -6.10 23.46 17.13
CA ASP A 288 -7.46 22.94 17.30
C ASP A 288 -8.49 24.06 17.27
N GLY A 289 -9.39 23.99 16.28
CA GLY A 289 -10.42 25.00 16.04
C GLY A 289 -9.94 26.33 15.44
N VAL A 290 -8.63 26.58 15.34
CA VAL A 290 -8.07 27.85 14.85
C VAL A 290 -7.70 27.74 13.38
N TYR A 291 -8.59 28.26 12.52
CA TYR A 291 -8.39 28.32 11.08
C TYR A 291 -7.67 29.60 10.64
N ASP A 292 -6.59 29.45 9.89
CA ASP A 292 -5.91 30.54 9.18
C ASP A 292 -6.08 30.36 7.67
N ALA A 293 -6.62 31.37 6.99
CA ALA A 293 -6.85 31.36 5.55
C ALA A 293 -5.57 31.54 4.71
N ASN A 294 -4.49 32.05 5.31
CA ASN A 294 -3.23 32.34 4.65
C ASN A 294 -2.14 31.30 4.95
N ALA A 295 -2.30 30.51 6.02
CA ALA A 295 -1.38 29.43 6.32
C ALA A 295 -1.36 28.38 5.20
N VAL A 296 -0.17 27.96 4.78
CA VAL A 296 0.04 26.91 3.78
C VAL A 296 0.52 25.65 4.48
N SER A 297 -0.11 24.51 4.16
CA SER A 297 0.34 23.22 4.69
C SER A 297 1.68 22.80 4.08
N THR A 298 2.65 22.52 4.95
CA THR A 298 3.92 21.83 4.60
C THR A 298 3.79 20.31 4.72
N GLN A 299 2.64 19.82 5.15
CA GLN A 299 2.37 18.39 5.25
C GLN A 299 1.96 17.86 3.88
N LEU A 300 2.55 16.73 3.48
CA LEU A 300 2.16 15.99 2.27
C LEU A 300 0.73 15.44 2.44
N GLY A 301 -0.12 15.59 1.42
CA GLY A 301 -1.49 15.07 1.43
C GLY A 301 -1.56 13.56 1.16
N ALA A 302 -2.45 12.86 1.85
CA ALA A 302 -2.62 11.40 1.70
C ALA A 302 -3.15 11.02 0.31
N ALA A 303 -4.04 11.82 -0.30
CA ALA A 303 -4.51 11.57 -1.67
C ALA A 303 -3.39 11.75 -2.70
N VAL A 304 -2.47 12.70 -2.46
CA VAL A 304 -1.28 12.89 -3.29
C VAL A 304 -0.33 11.69 -3.21
N ILE A 305 -0.13 11.13 -2.02
CA ILE A 305 0.63 9.88 -1.84
C ILE A 305 -0.01 8.74 -2.66
N LEU A 306 -1.32 8.52 -2.50
CA LEU A 306 -2.05 7.49 -3.25
C LEU A 306 -1.96 7.72 -4.77
N LYS A 307 -2.14 8.96 -5.23
CA LYS A 307 -2.04 9.32 -6.65
C LYS A 307 -0.66 9.03 -7.21
N ARG A 308 0.40 9.38 -6.47
CA ARG A 308 1.78 9.11 -6.93
C ARG A 308 2.09 7.62 -6.95
N MET A 309 1.65 6.86 -5.95
CA MET A 309 1.80 5.40 -5.93
C MET A 309 1.05 4.74 -7.10
N GLU A 310 -0.14 5.23 -7.45
CA GLU A 310 -0.89 4.76 -8.61
C GLU A 310 -0.21 5.11 -9.93
N GLN A 311 0.27 6.35 -10.10
CA GLN A 311 1.03 6.76 -11.30
C GLN A 311 2.29 5.90 -11.53
N ARG A 312 2.88 5.41 -10.43
CA ARG A 312 4.04 4.51 -10.44
C ARG A 312 3.66 3.03 -10.53
N ALA A 313 2.38 2.71 -10.72
CA ALA A 313 1.83 1.35 -10.76
C ALA A 313 2.15 0.49 -9.53
N LEU A 314 2.38 1.12 -8.36
CA LEU A 314 2.63 0.40 -7.10
C LEU A 314 1.34 -0.13 -6.48
N ILE A 315 0.21 0.51 -6.80
CA ILE A 315 -1.12 0.17 -6.31
C ILE A 315 -2.14 0.31 -7.43
N SER A 316 -3.29 -0.34 -7.26
CA SER A 316 -4.51 -0.13 -8.05
C SER A 316 -5.68 0.04 -7.09
N ILE A 317 -6.50 1.06 -7.31
CA ILE A 317 -7.63 1.41 -6.43
C ILE A 317 -8.96 1.21 -7.19
N PRO A 318 -9.94 0.47 -6.66
CA PRO A 318 -11.25 0.37 -7.30
C PRO A 318 -12.01 1.72 -7.32
N ARG A 319 -12.75 2.03 -8.39
CA ARG A 319 -13.55 3.28 -8.54
C ARG A 319 -15.05 3.07 -8.34
N ASN A 320 -15.46 1.83 -8.14
CA ASN A 320 -16.84 1.35 -8.07
C ASN A 320 -17.62 1.81 -6.83
#